data_AF-X1SN56-F1
#
_entry.id   AF-X1SN56-F1
#
_cell.length_a   1.000
_cell.length_b   1.000
_cell.length_c   1.000
_cell.angle_alpha   90.00
_cell.angle_beta   90.00
_cell.angle_gamma   90.00
#
_symmetry.space_group_name_H-M   'P 1'
#
loop_
_entity.id
_entity.type
_entity.pdbx_description
1 polymer ?
#
loop_
_entity_poly.entity_id
_entity_poly.type
_entity_poly.pdbx_seq_one_letter_code
_entity_poly.pdbx_strand_id
1 'polypeptide(L)' 'MVTQAQIQGLGQFAHWGFTLELPDDHVLFLMRGGERIAIFSQTGATPESLQAECARHLAESHSKRKAEDSPF' A
#
# COMPACT_ATOMS: atom_id res chain seq x y z
N MET A 1 5.99 15.87 -7.30
CA MET A 1 7.13 14.91 -7.41
C MET A 1 7.10 13.90 -6.27
N VAL A 2 7.14 12.58 -6.56
CA VAL A 2 7.35 11.55 -5.53
C VAL A 2 8.81 11.65 -5.10
N THR A 3 9.07 11.82 -3.81
CA THR A 3 10.46 11.85 -3.35
C THR A 3 11.05 10.45 -3.41
N GLN A 4 12.30 10.34 -3.83
CA GLN A 4 13.02 9.06 -3.87
C GLN A 4 13.05 8.37 -2.50
N ALA A 5 12.90 9.13 -1.40
CA ALA A 5 12.75 8.61 -0.05
C ALA A 5 11.43 7.83 0.17
N GLN A 6 10.33 8.24 -0.46
CA GLN A 6 9.04 7.53 -0.39
C GLN A 6 9.08 6.22 -1.19
N ILE A 7 9.70 6.26 -2.38
CA ILE A 7 9.90 5.07 -3.22
C ILE A 7 10.84 4.08 -2.52
N GLN A 8 11.93 4.57 -1.92
CA GLN A 8 12.83 3.74 -1.11
C GLN A 8 12.15 3.22 0.15
N GLY A 9 11.26 4.00 0.76
CA GLY A 9 10.45 3.58 1.91
C GLY A 9 9.53 2.40 1.62
N LEU A 10 9.10 2.23 0.36
CA LEU A 10 8.40 1.01 -0.03
C LEU A 10 9.30 -0.21 0.01
N GLY A 11 10.58 -0.09 -0.33
CA GLY A 11 11.59 -1.16 -0.25
C GLY A 11 11.04 -2.54 -0.67
N GLN A 12 10.85 -3.42 0.33
CA GLN A 12 10.33 -4.78 0.16
C GLN A 12 8.86 -4.89 -0.30
N PHE A 13 8.02 -3.88 -0.01
CA PHE A 13 6.62 -3.86 -0.44
C PHE A 13 6.49 -3.66 -1.95
N ALA A 14 7.45 -2.96 -2.57
CA ALA A 14 7.53 -2.91 -4.04
C ALA A 14 7.71 -4.31 -4.64
N HIS A 15 8.51 -5.17 -4.00
CA HIS A 15 8.65 -6.58 -4.40
C HIS A 15 7.37 -7.40 -4.20
N TRP A 16 6.47 -6.96 -3.31
CA TRP A 16 5.18 -7.61 -3.06
C TRP A 16 4.05 -7.06 -3.94
N GLY A 17 4.40 -6.23 -4.92
CA GLY A 17 3.48 -5.68 -5.92
C GLY A 17 2.78 -4.39 -5.50
N PHE A 18 3.23 -3.74 -4.42
CA PHE A 18 2.75 -2.40 -4.07
C PHE A 18 3.48 -1.35 -4.89
N THR A 19 2.75 -0.36 -5.38
CA THR A 19 3.27 0.76 -6.15
C THR A 19 2.70 2.07 -5.60
N LEU A 20 3.45 3.15 -5.79
CA LEU A 20 2.96 4.49 -5.48
C LEU A 20 2.74 5.26 -6.78
N GLU A 21 1.54 5.80 -6.94
CA GLU A 21 1.22 6.74 -8.00
C GLU A 21 0.98 8.13 -7.40
N LEU A 22 1.41 9.16 -8.13
CA LEU A 22 1.23 10.54 -7.73
C LEU A 22 0.32 11.23 -8.76
N PRO A 23 -1.00 11.08 -8.63
CA PRO A 23 -1.95 11.69 -9.55
C PRO A 23 -1.96 13.23 -9.45
N ASP A 24 -1.54 13.78 -8.31
CA ASP A 24 -1.60 15.21 -7.99
C ASP A 24 -0.43 15.58 -7.07
N ASP A 25 0.03 16.84 -7.10
CA ASP A 25 1.20 17.28 -6.34
C ASP A 25 1.04 17.14 -4.82
N HIS A 26 -0.20 17.06 -4.33
CA HIS A 26 -0.49 16.90 -2.91
C HIS A 26 -0.92 15.50 -2.49
N VAL A 27 -1.11 14.57 -3.44
CA VAL A 27 -1.79 13.31 -3.17
C VAL A 27 -1.02 12.12 -3.75
N LEU A 28 -0.92 11.07 -2.95
CA LEU A 28 -0.20 9.84 -3.24
C LEU A 28 -1.15 8.65 -3.12
N PHE A 29 -1.26 7.87 -4.18
CA PHE A 29 -2.05 6.66 -4.22
C PHE A 29 -1.15 5.46 -3.99
N LEU A 30 -1.42 4.69 -2.94
CA LEU A 30 -0.86 3.38 -2.75
C LEU A 30 -1.71 2.38 -3.52
N MET A 31 -1.10 1.79 -4.54
CA MET A 31 -1.72 0.86 -5.47
C MET A 31 -1.11 -0.54 -5.29
N ARG A 32 -1.86 -1.58 -5.64
CA ARG A 32 -1.33 -2.95 -5.73
C ARG A 32 -2.07 -3.70 -6.82
N GLY A 33 -1.33 -4.21 -7.81
CA GLY A 33 -1.92 -4.98 -8.91
C GLY A 33 -3.02 -4.25 -9.69
N GLY A 34 -3.00 -2.92 -9.71
CA GLY A 34 -4.02 -2.08 -10.35
C GLY A 34 -5.19 -1.64 -9.44
N GLU A 35 -5.27 -2.13 -8.20
CA GLU A 35 -6.23 -1.66 -7.21
C GLU A 35 -5.65 -0.57 -6.32
N ARG A 36 -6.47 0.44 -6.02
CA ARG A 36 -6.11 1.51 -5.06
C ARG A 36 -6.38 1.04 -3.64
N ILE A 37 -5.31 0.83 -2.88
CA ILE A 37 -5.36 0.40 -1.48
C ILE A 37 -5.63 1.59 -0.56
N ALA A 38 -4.86 2.67 -0.73
CA ALA A 38 -4.94 3.82 0.16
C ALA A 38 -4.56 5.12 -0.55
N ILE A 39 -4.99 6.23 0.03
CA ILE A 39 -4.68 7.59 -0.43
C ILE A 39 -3.99 8.30 0.72
N PHE A 40 -2.85 8.91 0.42
CA PHE A 40 -2.07 9.70 1.34
C PHE A 40 -1.91 11.12 0.82
N SER A 41 -1.81 12.07 1.73
CA SER A 41 -1.29 13.39 1.39
C SER A 41 0.24 13.31 1.29
N GLN A 42 0.88 14.15 0.49
CA GLN A 42 2.35 14.16 0.34
C GLN A 42 3.09 14.23 1.69
N THR A 43 2.57 14.99 2.64
CA THR A 43 3.09 15.12 4.01
C THR A 43 2.78 13.92 4.92
N GLY A 44 1.70 13.19 4.64
CA GLY A 44 1.29 11.98 5.38
C GLY A 44 1.83 10.69 4.77
N ALA A 45 2.39 10.74 3.56
CA ALA A 45 3.02 9.62 2.88
C ALA A 45 4.46 9.41 3.40
N THR A 46 4.60 9.19 4.71
CA THR A 46 5.86 8.79 5.31
C THR A 46 6.08 7.29 5.11
N PRO A 47 7.34 6.81 5.13
CA PRO A 47 7.63 5.38 5.02
C PRO A 47 6.87 4.54 6.04
N GLU A 48 6.75 5.02 7.28
CA GLU A 48 6.06 4.33 8.37
C GLU A 48 4.56 4.20 8.10
N SER A 49 3.91 5.27 7.65
CA SER A 49 2.48 5.25 7.32
C SER A 49 2.18 4.37 6.10
N LEU A 50 3.04 4.40 5.09
CA LEU A 50 2.94 3.53 3.92
C LEU A 50 3.10 2.05 4.31
N GLN A 51 4.09 1.74 5.14
CA GLN A 51 4.36 0.38 5.61
C GLN A 51 3.23 -0.15 6.49
N ALA A 52 2.67 0.68 7.38
CA ALA A 52 1.53 0.31 8.20
C ALA A 52 0.31 -0.07 7.35
N GLU A 53 -0.01 0.70 6.32
CA GLU A 53 -1.14 0.43 5.43
C GLU A 53 -0.91 -0.79 4.53
N CYS A 54 0.32 -0.97 4.02
CA CYS A 54 0.71 -2.20 3.32
C CYS A 54 0.52 -3.44 4.20
N ALA A 55 0.99 -3.38 5.45
CA ALA A 55 0.86 -4.48 6.41
C ALA A 55 -0.61 -4.75 6.76
N ARG A 56 -1.41 -3.70 6.97
CA ARG A 56 -2.85 -3.81 7.23
C ARG A 56 -3.58 -4.50 6.06
N HIS A 57 -3.32 -4.06 4.83
CA HIS A 57 -3.94 -4.64 3.65
C HIS A 57 -3.54 -6.11 3.42
N LEU A 58 -2.28 -6.46 3.73
CA LEU A 58 -1.84 -7.86 3.68
C LEU A 58 -2.52 -8.72 4.73
N ALA A 59 -2.67 -8.22 5.96
CA ALA A 59 -3.39 -8.91 7.03
C ALA A 59 -4.88 -9.12 6.67
N GLU A 60 -5.54 -8.09 6.14
CA GLU A 60 -6.92 -8.17 5.66
C GLU A 60 -7.07 -9.13 4.48
N SER A 61 -6.14 -9.11 3.52
CA SER A 61 -6.12 -10.08 2.41
C SER A 61 -5.91 -11.51 2.88
N HIS A 62 -5.11 -11.72 3.93
CA HIS A 62 -4.91 -13.04 4.53
C HIS A 62 -6.17 -13.55 5.24
N SER A 63 -6.95 -12.65 5.85
CA SER A 63 -8.22 -12.97 6.49
C SER A 63 -9.29 -13.44 5.49
N LYS A 64 -9.28 -12.90 4.27
CA LYS A 64 -10.21 -13.34 3.21
C LYS A 64 -9.96 -14.77 2.73
N ARG A 65 -8.76 -15.33 2.88
CA ARG A 65 -8.47 -16.74 2.56
C ARG A 65 -8.87 -17.74 3.65
N LYS A 66 -9.33 -17.28 4.82
CA LYS A 66 -9.85 -18.17 5.88
C LYS A 66 -11.38 -18.26 5.93
N ALA A 67 -12.08 -17.55 5.07
CA ALA A 67 -13.54 -17.61 4.98
C ALA A 67 -14.06 -18.63 3.95
N GLU A 68 -13.19 -19.22 3.14
CA GLU A 68 -13.54 -20.26 2.15
C GLU A 68 -13.03 -21.67 2.54
N ASP A 69 -12.77 -21.91 3.82
CA ASP A 69 -12.48 -23.27 4.35
C ASP A 69 -13.24 -23.48 5.67
N SER A 70 -14.56 -23.28 5.63
CA SER A 70 -15.48 -23.87 6.61
C SER A 70 -16.42 -24.80 5.87
N PRO A 71 -16.19 -26.12 5.91
CA PRO A 71 -17.21 -27.07 5.52
C PRO A 71 -18.29 -27.04 6.60
N PHE A 72 -19.53 -26.99 6.14
CA PHE A 72 -20.78 -27.14 6.89
C PHE A 72 -20.70 -28.11 8.07
#